data_AF-A0A1H1LD90-F1
#
_entry.id   AF-A0A1H1LD90-F1
#
_cell.length_a   1.000
_cell.length_b   1.000
_cell.length_c   1.000
_cell.angle_alpha   90.00
_cell.angle_beta   90.00
_cell.angle_gamma   90.00
#
_symmetry.space_group_name_H-M   'P 1'
#
loop_
_entity.id
_entity.type
_entity.pdbx_description
1 polymer ?
#
loop_
_entity_poly.entity_id
_entity_poly.type
_entity_poly.pdbx_seq_one_letter_code
_entity_poly.pdbx_strand_id
1 'polypeptide(L)'
;MSLVKKIALSLVFFYLAGCASGVKPNNLNAPEKISCINFAERESYQIKRGLLDIVWETRLERGPYISEKVDAEGAYFRAPQGGVYFGRPDMASRPSGLGSHMTYEGGIYVPHDANKTPRIYTYFSTQAVPPVVPEEGLNCSNIGVVRDPVTAKLEVYKYAGSGALGGVVGKRLAGSGGITYGQAAAGGLIGGAIVAGLINMDVGKIFLNPSPPEDDSFAAKLRLYSAAVTEIKESSSDEPLNQK
;
A
#
# COMPACT_ATOMS: atom_id res chain seq x y z
N MET A 1 -8.99 -53.21 -18.89
CA MET A 1 -8.85 -52.07 -17.95
C MET A 1 -8.99 -50.77 -18.72
N SER A 2 -10.13 -50.10 -18.56
CA SER A 2 -10.65 -49.07 -19.46
C SER A 2 -9.90 -47.73 -19.36
N LEU A 3 -9.61 -47.15 -20.53
CA LEU A 3 -8.97 -45.85 -20.80
C LEU A 3 -9.62 -44.68 -20.03
N VAL A 4 -10.87 -44.83 -19.63
CA VAL A 4 -11.67 -43.84 -18.89
C VAL A 4 -11.12 -43.57 -17.48
N LYS A 5 -10.44 -44.54 -16.84
CA LYS A 5 -9.84 -44.35 -15.51
C LYS A 5 -8.57 -43.48 -15.51
N LYS A 6 -7.90 -43.31 -16.66
CA LYS A 6 -6.67 -42.50 -16.74
C LYS A 6 -6.93 -41.00 -16.92
N ILE A 7 -8.09 -40.62 -17.48
CA ILE A 7 -8.43 -39.21 -17.72
C ILE A 7 -8.98 -38.53 -16.46
N ALA A 8 -9.68 -39.27 -15.59
CA ALA A 8 -10.23 -38.72 -14.34
C ALA A 8 -9.17 -38.35 -13.29
N LEU A 9 -7.94 -38.90 -13.38
CA LEU A 9 -6.89 -38.63 -12.39
C LEU A 9 -6.01 -37.42 -12.75
N SER A 10 -6.07 -36.91 -13.98
CA SER A 10 -5.32 -35.71 -14.40
C SER A 10 -6.07 -34.39 -14.14
N LEU A 11 -7.36 -34.42 -13.77
CA LEU A 11 -8.18 -33.21 -13.61
C LEU A 11 -8.27 -32.68 -12.17
N VAL A 12 -7.65 -33.35 -11.18
CA VAL A 12 -7.76 -32.97 -9.76
C VAL A 12 -6.58 -32.13 -9.27
N PHE A 13 -5.48 -32.03 -10.01
CA PHE A 13 -4.27 -31.32 -9.55
C PHE A 13 -4.21 -29.81 -9.86
N PHE A 14 -5.16 -29.24 -10.61
CA PHE A 14 -5.11 -27.83 -11.00
C PHE A 14 -5.99 -26.87 -10.17
N TYR A 15 -6.68 -27.37 -9.14
CA TYR A 15 -7.68 -26.56 -8.41
C TYR A 15 -7.23 -26.01 -7.03
N LEU A 16 -5.94 -26.08 -6.69
CA LEU A 16 -5.44 -25.60 -5.38
C LEU A 16 -4.55 -24.34 -5.43
N ALA A 17 -4.34 -23.73 -6.59
CA ALA A 17 -3.50 -22.52 -6.71
C ALA A 17 -4.28 -21.19 -6.55
N GLY A 18 -5.37 -21.19 -5.76
CA GLY A 18 -6.29 -20.05 -5.65
C GLY A 18 -6.40 -19.39 -4.28
N CYS A 19 -5.57 -19.75 -3.29
CA CYS A 19 -5.53 -19.00 -2.03
C CYS A 19 -4.77 -17.69 -2.26
N ALA A 20 -5.41 -16.55 -2.02
CA ALA A 20 -4.80 -15.22 -2.02
C ALA A 20 -3.63 -15.17 -1.01
N SER A 21 -2.48 -15.67 -1.43
CA SER A 21 -1.26 -15.66 -0.64
C SER A 21 -0.70 -14.25 -0.68
N GLY A 22 -0.59 -13.61 0.49
CA GLY A 22 -0.01 -12.28 0.58
C GLY A 22 1.38 -12.27 -0.07
N VAL A 23 1.66 -11.23 -0.85
CA VAL A 23 2.93 -11.07 -1.57
C VAL A 23 3.99 -10.59 -0.58
N LYS A 24 5.14 -11.27 -0.51
CA LYS A 24 6.26 -10.79 0.30
C LYS A 24 6.91 -9.59 -0.41
N PRO A 25 7.03 -8.41 0.23
CA PRO A 25 7.58 -7.21 -0.41
C PRO A 25 9.05 -7.37 -0.86
N ASN A 26 9.80 -8.26 -0.20
CA ASN A 26 11.19 -8.57 -0.55
C ASN A 26 11.32 -9.43 -1.82
N ASN A 27 10.21 -10.02 -2.29
CA ASN A 27 10.18 -10.74 -3.56
C ASN A 27 9.84 -9.82 -4.73
N LEU A 28 9.55 -8.55 -4.46
CA LEU A 28 9.22 -7.55 -5.46
C LEU A 28 10.42 -6.65 -5.73
N ASN A 29 10.62 -6.33 -7.01
CA ASN A 29 11.70 -5.44 -7.43
C ASN A 29 11.38 -4.00 -7.02
N ALA A 30 12.44 -3.23 -6.76
CA ALA A 30 12.30 -1.79 -6.75
C ALA A 30 12.06 -1.28 -8.19
N PRO A 31 11.28 -0.19 -8.37
CA PRO A 31 11.14 0.43 -9.68
C PRO A 31 12.48 1.02 -10.14
N GLU A 32 12.79 0.85 -11.43
CA GLU A 32 13.97 1.47 -12.07
C GLU A 32 13.90 3.00 -12.07
N LYS A 33 12.68 3.53 -12.17
CA LYS A 33 12.37 4.97 -12.13
C LYS A 33 11.32 5.22 -11.07
N ILE A 34 11.60 6.13 -10.14
CA ILE A 34 10.57 6.50 -9.16
C ILE A 34 9.53 7.38 -9.85
N SER A 35 8.27 6.99 -9.65
CA SER A 35 7.12 7.70 -10.16
C SER A 35 6.16 8.04 -9.02
N CYS A 36 5.27 8.99 -9.28
CA CYS A 36 4.38 9.56 -8.31
C CYS A 36 2.99 9.77 -8.90
N ILE A 37 1.97 9.53 -8.08
CA ILE A 37 0.57 9.86 -8.35
C ILE A 37 0.13 10.85 -7.29
N ASN A 38 -0.45 11.97 -7.71
CA ASN A 38 -0.90 13.00 -6.76
C ASN A 38 -2.41 12.90 -6.52
N PHE A 39 -2.79 12.67 -5.26
CA PHE A 39 -4.16 12.82 -4.80
C PHE A 39 -4.33 14.21 -4.22
N ALA A 40 -4.93 15.14 -4.97
CA ALA A 40 -5.11 16.52 -4.49
C ALA A 40 -6.02 16.58 -3.25
N GLU A 41 -7.04 15.72 -3.25
CA GLU A 41 -8.01 15.57 -2.18
C GLU A 41 -8.04 14.13 -1.69
N ARG A 42 -8.63 13.96 -0.52
CA ARG A 42 -8.90 12.65 0.05
C ARG A 42 -10.04 12.01 -0.74
N GLU A 43 -9.87 10.74 -1.07
CA GLU A 43 -10.88 9.98 -1.81
C GLU A 43 -11.49 8.93 -0.90
N SER A 44 -12.81 8.79 -0.91
CA SER A 44 -13.48 7.72 -0.17
C SER A 44 -14.73 7.25 -0.90
N TYR A 45 -15.13 6.02 -0.59
CA TYR A 45 -16.41 5.47 -0.98
C TYR A 45 -16.96 4.60 0.14
N GLN A 46 -18.29 4.46 0.16
CA GLN A 46 -19.00 3.64 1.13
C GLN A 46 -19.83 2.58 0.43
N ILE A 47 -19.80 1.36 0.94
CA ILE A 47 -20.55 0.23 0.40
C ILE A 47 -21.16 -0.57 1.54
N LYS A 48 -22.30 -1.20 1.26
CA LYS A 48 -22.94 -2.14 2.18
C LYS A 48 -22.37 -3.53 1.93
N ARG A 49 -21.85 -4.19 2.97
CA ARG A 49 -21.28 -5.54 2.88
C ARG A 49 -21.87 -6.49 3.93
N GLY A 50 -21.97 -7.75 3.54
CA GLY A 50 -22.42 -8.86 4.40
C GLY A 50 -23.93 -8.95 4.56
N LEU A 51 -24.39 -10.00 5.26
CA LEU A 51 -25.82 -10.31 5.43
C LEU A 51 -26.61 -9.24 6.21
N LEU A 52 -25.92 -8.35 6.92
CA LEU A 52 -26.52 -7.29 7.74
C LEU A 52 -26.43 -5.91 7.09
N ASP A 53 -26.03 -5.82 5.81
CA ASP A 53 -25.90 -4.56 5.06
C ASP A 53 -25.09 -3.48 5.80
N ILE A 54 -24.02 -3.91 6.47
CA ILE A 54 -23.18 -3.01 7.25
C ILE A 54 -22.45 -2.07 6.30
N VAL A 55 -22.53 -0.76 6.55
CA VAL A 55 -21.81 0.25 5.77
C VAL A 55 -20.33 0.22 6.14
N TRP A 56 -19.50 -0.03 5.14
CA TRP A 56 -18.05 0.04 5.20
C TRP A 56 -17.57 1.20 4.35
N GLU A 57 -16.71 2.03 4.92
CA GLU A 57 -15.97 3.06 4.23
C GLU A 57 -14.57 2.54 3.88
N THR A 58 -14.17 2.79 2.64
CA THR A 58 -12.78 2.72 2.21
C THR A 58 -12.33 4.13 1.88
N ARG A 59 -11.16 4.52 2.36
CA ARG A 59 -10.65 5.88 2.19
C ARG A 59 -9.15 5.88 1.91
N LEU A 60 -8.75 6.69 0.94
CA LEU A 60 -7.38 7.01 0.56
C LEU A 60 -7.12 8.47 0.93
N GLU A 61 -6.06 8.69 1.69
CA GLU A 61 -5.67 10.03 2.10
C GLU A 61 -5.15 10.86 0.91
N ARG A 62 -5.28 12.19 0.99
CA ARG A 62 -4.64 13.08 0.01
C ARG A 62 -3.11 12.94 0.05
N GLY A 63 -2.44 13.44 -0.98
CA GLY A 63 -0.99 13.62 -1.03
C GLY A 63 -0.31 12.83 -2.15
N PRO A 64 1.03 12.82 -2.17
CA PRO A 64 1.79 12.09 -3.16
C PRO A 64 1.88 10.60 -2.81
N TYR A 65 1.57 9.76 -3.79
CA TYR A 65 1.70 8.31 -3.74
C TYR A 65 2.92 7.90 -4.55
N ILE A 66 3.89 7.23 -3.94
CA ILE A 66 5.22 7.00 -4.52
C ILE A 66 5.38 5.54 -4.94
N SER A 67 5.85 5.29 -6.16
CA SER A 67 6.16 3.92 -6.59
C SER A 67 7.25 3.33 -5.71
N GLU A 68 6.95 2.26 -4.99
CA GLU A 68 7.90 1.58 -4.08
C GLU A 68 8.32 0.21 -4.59
N LYS A 69 7.45 -0.48 -5.33
CA LYS A 69 7.65 -1.84 -5.81
C LYS A 69 7.04 -2.03 -7.20
N VAL A 70 7.57 -2.98 -7.95
CA VAL A 70 7.02 -3.41 -9.25
C VAL A 70 7.03 -4.93 -9.37
N ASP A 71 6.03 -5.46 -10.08
CA ASP A 71 5.98 -6.84 -10.56
C ASP A 71 5.76 -6.87 -12.08
N ALA A 72 5.59 -8.07 -12.63
CA ALA A 72 5.37 -8.24 -14.06
C ALA A 72 4.05 -7.60 -14.54
N GLU A 73 3.07 -7.45 -13.66
CA GLU A 73 1.71 -7.00 -13.98
C GLU A 73 1.48 -5.52 -13.71
N GLY A 74 2.31 -4.87 -12.89
CA GLY A 74 2.08 -3.49 -12.48
C GLY A 74 3.06 -2.95 -11.43
N ALA A 75 2.71 -1.78 -10.89
CA ALA A 75 3.49 -1.03 -9.93
C ALA A 75 2.68 -0.71 -8.66
N TYR A 76 3.35 -0.75 -7.50
CA TYR A 76 2.77 -0.45 -6.19
C TYR A 76 3.17 0.97 -5.80
N PHE A 77 2.17 1.84 -5.66
CA PHE A 77 2.32 3.22 -5.24
C PHE A 77 1.87 3.37 -3.79
N ARG A 78 2.83 3.67 -2.92
CA ARG A 78 2.65 3.80 -1.48
C ARG A 78 2.00 5.12 -1.13
N ALA A 79 0.93 5.07 -0.35
CA ALA A 79 0.32 6.25 0.25
C ALA A 79 1.24 6.88 1.31
N PRO A 80 0.95 8.12 1.75
CA PRO A 80 1.45 8.62 3.02
C PRO A 80 1.16 7.65 4.17
N GLN A 81 1.92 7.74 5.26
CA GLN A 81 1.79 6.84 6.41
C GLN A 81 0.33 6.80 6.93
N GLY A 82 -0.22 5.59 7.11
CA GLY A 82 -1.62 5.38 7.50
C GLY A 82 -2.65 5.92 6.50
N GLY A 83 -2.24 6.16 5.25
CA GLY A 83 -3.07 6.78 4.20
C GLY A 83 -4.13 5.88 3.59
N VAL A 84 -4.26 4.64 4.04
CA VAL A 84 -5.33 3.72 3.65
C VAL A 84 -6.20 3.43 4.87
N TYR A 85 -7.49 3.70 4.79
CA TYR A 85 -8.46 3.44 5.86
C TYR A 85 -9.54 2.48 5.37
N PHE A 86 -9.83 1.49 6.21
CA PHE A 86 -11.00 0.63 6.08
C PHE A 86 -11.73 0.61 7.41
N GLY A 87 -13.02 0.86 7.41
CA GLY A 87 -13.77 0.80 8.65
C GLY A 87 -15.22 1.12 8.50
N ARG A 88 -15.97 0.87 9.57
CA ARG A 88 -17.37 1.25 9.63
C ARG A 88 -17.49 2.68 10.18
N PRO A 89 -18.14 3.61 9.46
CA PRO A 89 -18.31 4.97 9.95
C PRO A 89 -19.04 5.04 11.31
N ASP A 90 -20.00 4.13 11.55
CA ASP A 90 -20.75 4.04 12.81
C ASP A 90 -19.89 3.60 14.01
N MET A 91 -18.67 3.10 13.77
CA MET A 91 -17.72 2.67 14.78
C MET A 91 -16.43 3.50 14.79
N ALA A 92 -16.43 4.69 14.17
CA ALA A 92 -15.26 5.57 14.13
C ALA A 92 -14.77 6.02 15.52
N SER A 93 -15.66 6.05 16.53
CA SER A 93 -15.33 6.43 17.91
C SER A 93 -14.82 5.28 18.79
N ARG A 94 -14.87 4.03 18.30
CA ARG A 94 -14.39 2.85 19.03
C ARG A 94 -12.88 2.69 18.87
N PRO A 95 -12.18 1.96 19.75
CA PRO A 95 -10.79 1.60 19.50
C PRO A 95 -10.63 0.90 18.14
N SER A 96 -9.55 1.22 17.42
CA SER A 96 -9.25 0.60 16.13
C SER A 96 -9.00 -0.91 16.28
N GLY A 97 -9.49 -1.68 15.32
CA GLY A 97 -9.35 -3.14 15.32
C GLY A 97 -10.12 -3.82 14.19
N LEU A 98 -9.90 -5.13 14.04
CA LEU A 98 -10.38 -5.94 12.91
C LEU A 98 -11.91 -5.92 12.68
N GLY A 99 -12.71 -5.46 13.66
CA GLY A 99 -14.17 -5.37 13.56
C GLY A 99 -14.76 -3.96 13.58
N SER A 100 -13.92 -2.91 13.68
CA SER A 100 -14.36 -1.52 13.79
C SER A 100 -13.83 -0.71 12.61
N HIS A 101 -12.65 -0.14 12.78
CA HIS A 101 -11.94 0.63 11.79
C HIS A 101 -10.44 0.45 11.96
N MET A 102 -9.70 0.54 10.87
CA MET A 102 -8.25 0.46 10.87
C MET A 102 -7.67 1.35 9.76
N THR A 103 -6.60 2.04 10.11
CA THR A 103 -5.67 2.65 9.17
C THR A 103 -4.51 1.70 8.93
N TYR A 104 -4.08 1.60 7.67
CA TYR A 104 -3.06 0.68 7.22
C TYR A 104 -1.94 1.44 6.50
N GLU A 105 -0.74 0.87 6.58
CA GLU A 105 0.25 1.08 5.54
C GLU A 105 -0.24 0.41 4.26
N GLY A 106 -0.05 1.06 3.12
CA GLY A 106 -0.51 0.54 1.84
C GLY A 106 -0.56 1.63 0.78
N GLY A 107 -1.39 1.41 -0.23
CA GLY A 107 -1.63 2.40 -1.27
C GLY A 107 -2.40 1.81 -2.43
N ILE A 108 -2.01 2.18 -3.65
CA ILE A 108 -2.66 1.71 -4.88
C ILE A 108 -1.69 0.90 -5.73
N TYR A 109 -2.15 -0.24 -6.19
CA TYR A 109 -1.52 -1.03 -7.23
C TYR A 109 -2.09 -0.60 -8.59
N VAL A 110 -1.20 -0.23 -9.50
CA VAL A 110 -1.52 0.23 -10.84
C VAL A 110 -1.03 -0.82 -11.85
N PRO A 111 -1.95 -1.52 -12.53
CA PRO A 111 -1.58 -2.46 -13.58
C PRO A 111 -0.90 -1.78 -14.76
N HIS A 112 0.01 -2.47 -15.43
CA HIS A 112 0.58 -2.04 -16.72
C HIS A 112 -0.47 -2.03 -17.84
N ASP A 113 -1.43 -2.96 -17.77
CA ASP A 113 -2.57 -3.00 -18.69
C ASP A 113 -3.60 -1.94 -18.29
N ALA A 114 -3.73 -0.88 -19.10
CA ALA A 114 -4.64 0.23 -18.88
C ALA A 114 -6.12 -0.18 -18.82
N ASN A 115 -6.48 -1.37 -19.32
CA ASN A 115 -7.84 -1.89 -19.23
C ASN A 115 -8.16 -2.51 -17.86
N LYS A 116 -7.13 -2.81 -17.05
CA LYS A 116 -7.30 -3.32 -15.69
C LYS A 116 -7.44 -2.17 -14.70
N THR A 117 -8.41 -2.28 -13.81
CA THR A 117 -8.65 -1.26 -12.78
C THR A 117 -7.52 -1.28 -11.73
N PRO A 118 -7.01 -0.11 -11.32
CA PRO A 118 -6.16 0.00 -10.14
C PRO A 118 -6.84 -0.58 -8.89
N ARG A 119 -6.05 -1.16 -8.00
CA ARG A 119 -6.54 -1.85 -6.79
C ARG A 119 -5.88 -1.27 -5.55
N ILE A 120 -6.61 -1.20 -4.45
CA ILE A 120 -6.02 -0.84 -3.16
C ILE A 120 -5.26 -2.05 -2.62
N TYR A 121 -4.06 -1.82 -2.10
CA TYR A 121 -3.32 -2.83 -1.34
C TYR A 121 -3.00 -2.32 0.06
N THR A 122 -2.83 -3.25 0.99
CA THR A 122 -2.35 -2.96 2.35
C THR A 122 -1.22 -3.88 2.72
N TYR A 123 -0.35 -3.40 3.61
CA TYR A 123 0.52 -4.26 4.38
C TYR A 123 -0.28 -4.86 5.54
N PHE A 124 -0.23 -6.18 5.67
CA PHE A 124 -0.86 -6.83 6.80
C PHE A 124 -0.20 -6.42 8.11
N SER A 125 -1.03 -5.94 9.03
CA SER A 125 -0.68 -5.54 10.39
C SER A 125 -1.83 -5.90 11.32
N THR A 126 -1.51 -6.26 12.56
CA THR A 126 -2.51 -6.47 13.62
C THR A 126 -2.85 -5.19 14.36
N GLN A 127 -2.14 -4.10 14.08
CA GLN A 127 -2.32 -2.79 14.70
C GLN A 127 -2.59 -1.73 13.64
N ALA A 128 -3.45 -0.77 13.99
CA ALA A 128 -3.68 0.40 13.17
C ALA A 128 -2.42 1.28 13.14
N VAL A 129 -2.18 1.92 11.99
CA VAL A 129 -1.03 2.78 11.79
C VAL A 129 -1.48 4.23 11.90
N PRO A 130 -0.90 5.05 12.79
CA PRO A 130 -1.30 6.43 12.94
C PRO A 130 -1.22 7.19 11.60
N PRO A 131 -2.33 7.77 11.10
CA PRO A 131 -2.30 8.49 9.84
C PRO A 131 -1.50 9.78 9.99
N VAL A 132 -0.56 9.99 9.08
CA VAL A 132 0.16 11.26 8.95
C VAL A 132 -0.51 12.05 7.84
N VAL A 133 -1.23 13.11 8.21
CA VAL A 133 -1.85 14.01 7.23
C VAL A 133 -0.74 14.77 6.52
N PRO A 134 -0.63 14.69 5.19
CA PRO A 134 0.40 15.44 4.48
C PRO A 134 0.24 16.94 4.65
N GLU A 135 1.38 17.63 4.75
CA GLU A 135 1.43 19.09 4.78
C GLU A 135 0.69 19.67 3.56
N GLU A 136 0.03 20.81 3.76
CA GLU A 136 -0.64 21.49 2.66
C GLU A 136 0.32 21.85 1.54
N GLY A 137 -0.16 21.71 0.30
CA GLY A 137 0.61 21.96 -0.91
C GLY A 137 1.63 20.88 -1.26
N LEU A 138 1.81 19.82 -0.46
CA LEU A 138 2.68 18.70 -0.81
C LEU A 138 2.11 17.92 -2.01
N ASN A 139 2.89 17.77 -3.07
CA ASN A 139 2.47 17.06 -4.29
C ASN A 139 3.69 16.53 -5.06
N CYS A 140 3.45 15.77 -6.14
CA CYS A 140 4.53 15.14 -6.92
C CYS A 140 5.57 16.12 -7.52
N SER A 141 5.28 17.42 -7.65
CA SER A 141 6.20 18.40 -8.22
C SER A 141 7.19 19.01 -7.21
N ASN A 142 6.93 18.87 -5.91
CA ASN A 142 7.74 19.50 -4.85
C ASN A 142 8.32 18.50 -3.84
N ILE A 143 8.34 17.22 -4.21
CA ILE A 143 8.96 16.15 -3.44
C ILE A 143 10.19 15.59 -4.15
N GLY A 144 11.16 15.18 -3.34
CA GLY A 144 12.29 14.35 -3.75
C GLY A 144 12.26 13.04 -2.97
N VAL A 145 12.90 12.03 -3.52
CA VAL A 145 13.09 10.74 -2.86
C VAL A 145 14.58 10.42 -2.79
N VAL A 146 15.00 9.90 -1.64
CA VAL A 146 16.36 9.37 -1.45
C VAL A 146 16.24 7.89 -1.16
N ARG A 147 16.98 7.08 -1.90
CA ARG A 147 17.07 5.66 -1.62
C ARG A 147 18.21 5.41 -0.66
N ASP A 148 17.92 4.71 0.43
CA ASP A 148 18.92 4.18 1.33
C ASP A 148 19.79 3.16 0.56
N PRO A 149 21.10 3.38 0.43
CA PRO A 149 21.98 2.51 -0.36
C PRO A 149 22.15 1.11 0.24
N VAL A 150 21.86 0.94 1.53
CA VAL A 150 21.98 -0.34 2.26
C VAL A 150 20.66 -1.09 2.24
N THR A 151 19.53 -0.40 2.50
CA THR A 151 18.23 -1.06 2.66
C THR A 151 17.31 -0.93 1.45
N ALA A 152 17.69 -0.14 0.44
CA ALA A 152 16.89 0.22 -0.73
C ALA A 152 15.54 0.89 -0.40
N LYS A 153 15.34 1.32 0.86
CA LYS A 153 14.15 2.04 1.34
C LYS A 153 14.12 3.45 0.77
N LEU A 154 12.93 3.98 0.51
CA LEU A 154 12.72 5.32 -0.05
C LEU A 154 12.36 6.31 1.07
N GLU A 155 13.22 7.27 1.35
CA GLU A 155 12.90 8.39 2.22
C GLU A 155 12.33 9.54 1.38
N VAL A 156 11.17 10.07 1.75
CA VAL A 156 10.51 11.17 1.02
C VAL A 156 10.82 12.50 1.70
N TYR A 157 11.30 13.45 0.89
CA TYR A 157 11.70 14.79 1.30
C TYR A 157 10.91 15.86 0.56
N LYS A 158 10.69 17.00 1.20
CA LYS A 158 10.18 18.23 0.54
C LYS A 158 11.35 19.03 0.00
N TYR A 159 11.22 19.57 -1.21
CA TYR A 159 12.11 20.64 -1.64
C TYR A 159 11.66 21.96 -1.02
N ALA A 160 12.60 22.75 -0.47
CA ALA A 160 12.29 24.05 0.14
C ALA A 160 12.16 25.20 -0.88
N GLY A 161 12.20 24.92 -2.19
CA GLY A 161 12.08 25.93 -3.24
C GLY A 161 11.35 25.41 -4.48
N SER A 162 10.66 26.30 -5.18
CA SER A 162 10.03 26.06 -6.48
C SER A 162 11.10 25.98 -7.58
N GLY A 163 11.84 24.88 -7.64
CA GLY A 163 12.82 24.66 -8.71
C GLY A 163 13.80 23.53 -8.41
N ALA A 164 14.16 22.80 -9.46
CA ALA A 164 15.09 21.66 -9.44
C ALA A 164 16.55 22.00 -9.07
N LEU A 165 16.81 23.18 -8.50
CA LEU A 165 18.12 23.71 -8.10
C LEU A 165 18.14 24.18 -6.62
N GLY A 166 17.03 24.06 -5.90
CA GLY A 166 16.96 24.38 -4.47
C GLY A 166 17.37 23.17 -3.65
N GLY A 167 18.51 23.25 -2.94
CA GLY A 167 19.04 22.18 -2.11
C GLY A 167 17.99 21.56 -1.18
N VAL A 168 18.16 20.27 -0.88
CA VAL A 168 17.27 19.51 0.00
C VAL A 168 17.40 20.06 1.42
N VAL A 169 16.56 21.03 1.79
CA VAL A 169 16.36 21.43 3.20
C VAL A 169 15.35 20.44 3.79
N GLY A 170 15.84 19.23 4.07
CA GLY A 170 15.00 18.05 4.27
C GLY A 170 14.43 17.94 5.67
N LYS A 171 13.21 18.44 5.89
CA LYS A 171 12.33 17.84 6.90
C LYS A 171 11.89 16.48 6.33
N ARG A 172 12.26 15.38 7.00
CA ARG A 172 11.76 14.04 6.69
C ARG A 172 10.23 14.07 6.82
N LEU A 173 9.52 14.00 5.70
CA LEU A 173 8.04 14.07 5.70
C LEU A 173 7.41 12.71 5.94
N ALA A 174 8.08 11.67 5.44
CA ALA A 174 7.80 10.28 5.74
C ALA A 174 9.04 9.48 5.37
N GLY A 175 9.62 8.73 6.31
CA GLY A 175 10.43 7.59 5.91
C GLY A 175 9.49 6.56 5.28
N SER A 176 9.83 5.93 4.15
CA SER A 176 9.18 4.66 3.82
C SER A 176 9.41 3.75 5.01
N GLY A 177 8.35 3.47 5.76
CA GLY A 177 8.42 2.97 7.13
C GLY A 177 9.51 1.93 7.30
N GLY A 178 10.62 2.34 7.92
CA GLY A 178 11.54 1.43 8.53
C GLY A 178 10.85 0.82 9.74
N ILE A 179 10.09 -0.24 9.50
CA ILE A 179 9.86 -1.33 10.45
C ILE A 179 9.20 -0.90 11.77
N THR A 180 7.92 -1.23 11.89
CA THR A 180 7.43 -1.87 13.12
C THR A 180 6.89 -3.26 12.79
N TYR A 181 7.63 -4.02 11.96
CA TYR A 181 7.34 -5.44 11.68
C TYR A 181 7.63 -6.38 12.88
N GLY A 182 7.76 -5.85 14.10
CA GLY A 182 8.19 -6.61 15.28
C GLY A 182 7.42 -6.34 16.58
N GLN A 183 6.35 -5.52 16.58
CA GLN A 183 5.59 -5.27 17.82
C GLN A 183 4.35 -6.16 18.00
N ALA A 184 4.05 -7.05 17.05
CA ALA A 184 3.00 -8.05 17.19
C ALA A 184 3.52 -9.33 17.87
N ALA A 185 4.02 -9.23 19.12
CA ALA A 185 4.32 -10.42 19.92
C ALA A 185 4.08 -10.16 21.42
N ALA A 186 2.84 -9.82 21.78
CA ALA A 186 2.40 -9.81 23.17
C ALA A 186 1.07 -10.58 23.28
N GLY A 187 1.13 -11.90 23.16
CA GLY A 187 -0.05 -12.76 23.29
C GLY A 187 0.28 -14.21 23.70
N GLY A 188 0.24 -14.48 25.01
CA GLY A 188 -0.06 -15.77 25.65
C GLY A 188 0.79 -17.01 25.27
N LEU A 189 1.57 -17.52 26.23
CA LEU A 189 2.81 -18.28 26.00
C LEU A 189 2.73 -19.70 25.39
N ILE A 190 1.58 -20.34 25.16
CA ILE A 190 1.58 -21.74 24.63
C ILE A 190 0.56 -21.99 23.51
N GLY A 191 -0.70 -21.58 23.64
CA GLY A 191 -1.65 -21.56 22.51
C GLY A 191 -1.48 -20.36 21.58
N GLY A 192 -1.00 -19.23 22.14
CA GLY A 192 -0.69 -18.02 21.40
C GLY A 192 0.57 -18.15 20.56
N ALA A 193 1.51 -19.05 20.85
CA ALA A 193 2.73 -19.20 20.05
C ALA A 193 2.46 -19.71 18.62
N ILE A 194 1.50 -20.62 18.44
CA ILE A 194 1.16 -21.15 17.10
C ILE A 194 0.36 -20.11 16.31
N VAL A 195 -0.65 -19.49 16.93
CA VAL A 195 -1.46 -18.45 16.27
C VAL A 195 -0.64 -17.18 16.03
N ALA A 196 0.16 -16.73 17.00
CA ALA A 196 1.10 -15.63 16.81
C ALA A 196 2.20 -15.99 15.80
N GLY A 197 2.62 -17.26 15.73
CA GLY A 197 3.51 -17.75 14.67
C GLY A 197 2.90 -17.59 13.29
N LEU A 198 1.66 -18.02 13.10
CA LEU A 198 0.93 -17.88 11.83
C LEU A 198 0.67 -16.41 11.48
N ILE A 199 0.26 -15.59 12.45
CA ILE A 199 0.05 -14.15 12.25
C ILE A 199 1.37 -13.46 11.89
N ASN A 200 2.46 -13.74 12.62
CA ASN A 200 3.77 -13.15 12.36
C ASN A 200 4.36 -13.58 11.01
N MET A 201 3.96 -14.74 10.47
CA MET A 201 4.35 -15.15 9.11
C MET A 201 3.71 -14.28 8.03
N ASP A 202 2.58 -13.63 8.31
CA ASP A 202 1.87 -12.77 7.37
C ASP A 202 2.10 -11.28 7.61
N VAL A 203 2.55 -10.89 8.80
CA VAL A 203 2.91 -9.48 9.13
C VAL A 203 3.87 -8.94 8.08
N GLY A 204 3.44 -7.85 7.44
CA GLY A 204 4.18 -7.17 6.38
C GLY A 204 4.09 -7.75 4.99
N LYS A 205 3.29 -8.80 4.76
CA LYS A 205 2.89 -9.15 3.40
C LYS A 205 1.95 -8.10 2.82
N ILE A 206 2.05 -7.91 1.51
CA ILE A 206 1.12 -7.10 0.73
C ILE A 206 -0.12 -7.94 0.45
N PHE A 207 -1.27 -7.43 0.86
CA PHE A 207 -2.59 -7.96 0.51
C PHE A 207 -3.22 -7.00 -0.48
N LEU A 208 -3.40 -7.51 -1.69
CA LEU A 208 -4.16 -6.82 -2.71
C LEU A 208 -5.64 -7.10 -2.47
N ASN A 209 -6.47 -6.05 -2.44
CA ASN A 209 -7.91 -6.27 -2.37
C ASN A 209 -8.32 -7.14 -3.58
N PRO A 210 -8.91 -8.34 -3.36
CA PRO A 210 -9.12 -9.30 -4.43
C PRO A 210 -10.03 -8.77 -5.54
N SER A 211 -10.94 -7.86 -5.20
CA SER A 211 -11.80 -7.19 -6.17
C SER A 211 -11.34 -5.74 -6.39
N PRO A 212 -11.51 -5.19 -7.61
CA PRO A 212 -11.50 -3.75 -7.82
C PRO A 212 -12.43 -3.02 -6.85
N PRO A 213 -12.27 -1.70 -6.67
CA PRO A 213 -13.25 -0.94 -5.91
C PRO A 213 -14.66 -1.19 -6.46
N GLU A 214 -15.59 -1.53 -5.57
CA GLU A 214 -16.98 -1.86 -5.93
C GLU A 214 -17.78 -0.63 -6.38
N ASP A 215 -17.31 0.56 -6.01
CA ASP A 215 -17.89 1.82 -6.47
C ASP A 215 -17.28 2.25 -7.81
N ASP A 216 -18.10 2.29 -8.86
CA ASP A 216 -17.66 2.63 -10.22
C ASP A 216 -17.07 4.03 -10.33
N SER A 217 -17.60 5.00 -9.56
CA SER A 217 -17.14 6.39 -9.59
C SER A 217 -15.74 6.51 -9.00
N PHE A 218 -15.48 5.81 -7.90
CA PHE A 218 -14.19 5.72 -7.27
C PHE A 218 -13.20 4.94 -8.14
N ALA A 219 -13.63 3.82 -8.74
CA ALA A 219 -12.80 3.08 -9.70
C ALA A 219 -12.41 3.94 -10.91
N ALA A 220 -13.33 4.76 -11.43
CA ALA A 220 -13.04 5.70 -12.51
C ALA A 220 -12.03 6.78 -12.09
N LYS A 221 -12.19 7.36 -10.89
CA LYS A 221 -11.21 8.30 -10.33
C LYS A 221 -9.82 7.68 -10.20
N LEU A 222 -9.71 6.45 -9.68
CA LEU A 222 -8.42 5.77 -9.60
C LEU A 222 -7.76 5.60 -10.97
N ARG A 223 -8.52 5.26 -12.01
CA ARG A 223 -7.99 5.18 -13.38
C ARG A 223 -7.47 6.54 -13.87
N LEU A 224 -8.17 7.63 -13.58
CA LEU A 224 -7.71 8.98 -13.93
C LEU A 224 -6.40 9.33 -13.22
N TYR A 225 -6.30 9.04 -11.91
CA TYR A 225 -5.07 9.25 -11.16
C TYR A 225 -3.91 8.39 -11.69
N SER A 226 -4.18 7.12 -12.02
CA SER A 226 -3.18 6.21 -12.59
C SER A 226 -2.73 6.59 -14.00
N ALA A 227 -3.58 7.28 -14.77
CA ALA A 227 -3.18 7.83 -16.07
C ALA A 227 -2.31 9.09 -15.93
N ALA A 228 -2.32 9.74 -14.76
CA ALA A 228 -1.57 10.95 -14.46
C ALA A 228 -0.25 10.69 -13.70
N VAL A 229 0.31 9.48 -13.81
CA VAL A 229 1.60 9.13 -13.20
C VAL A 229 2.72 10.01 -13.77
N THR A 230 3.51 10.61 -12.88
CA THR A 230 4.67 11.43 -13.24
C THR A 230 5.96 10.84 -12.67
N GLU A 231 7.03 10.79 -13.47
CA GLU A 231 8.38 10.45 -12.96
C GLU A 231 8.89 11.56 -12.03
N ILE A 232 9.45 11.19 -10.88
CA ILE A 232 10.07 12.11 -9.92
C ILE A 232 11.57 11.84 -9.81
N LYS A 233 12.33 12.89 -9.51
CA LYS A 233 13.79 12.77 -9.41
C LYS A 233 14.19 12.02 -8.14
N GLU A 234 14.98 10.98 -8.31
CA GLU A 234 15.73 10.37 -7.23
C GLU A 234 16.97 11.23 -6.97
N SER A 235 17.11 11.76 -5.76
CA SER A 235 18.31 12.51 -5.36
C SER A 235 19.38 11.51 -4.94
N SER A 236 20.62 11.67 -5.43
CA SER A 236 21.73 10.84 -4.94
C SER A 236 22.00 11.15 -3.47
N SER A 237 22.33 10.12 -2.70
CA SER A 237 22.70 10.23 -1.28
C SER A 237 23.98 11.03 -1.03
N ASP A 238 24.71 11.39 -2.09
CA ASP A 238 26.00 12.08 -2.04
C ASP A 238 25.87 13.61 -2.08
N GLU A 239 24.67 14.15 -2.31
CA GLU A 239 24.45 15.59 -2.20
C GLU A 239 24.26 15.95 -0.73
N PRO A 240 25.20 16.71 -0.11
CA PRO A 240 25.09 17.03 1.30
C PRO A 240 23.79 17.78 1.55
N LEU A 241 22.94 17.22 2.43
CA LEU A 241 21.83 17.93 3.06
C LEU A 241 22.40 19.17 3.74
N ASN A 242 22.44 20.29 3.00
CA ASN A 242 22.94 21.55 3.50
C ASN A 242 21.95 22.05 4.56
N GLN A 243 22.21 21.66 5.81
CA GLN A 243 21.59 22.24 6.99
C GLN A 243 22.14 23.66 7.13
N LYS A 244 21.39 24.65 6.65
CA LYS A 244 21.56 26.05 7.05
C LYS A 244 20.41 26.45 7.94
#